data_AF-A0A6L9KU15-F1
#
_entry.id   AF-A0A6L9KU15-F1
#
_cell.length_a   1.000
_cell.length_b   1.000
_cell.length_c   1.000
_cell.angle_alpha   90.00
_cell.angle_beta   90.00
_cell.angle_gamma   90.00
#
_symmetry.space_group_name_H-M   'P 1'
#
loop_
_entity.id
_entity.type
_entity.pdbx_description
1 polymer ?
#
loop_
_entity_poly.entity_id
_entity_poly.type
_entity_poly.pdbx_seq_one_letter_code
_entity_poly.pdbx_strand_id
1 'polypeptide(L)'
;MIGTMAQAAPYVGYVYPNETDIPWSVLIVIYPYITGLVAGAFIVSSLYHVFGMERFKTVAKFALLTAVSFMFFVPVPLLFHLGNPQRAFNAVLTPHWTSAMSAFSYVAGFYICLLLLEIWFAFRADIVSLAKTKGGLLGRAYRILTLSYIITV
;
A
#
# COMPACT_ATOMS: atom_id res chain seq x y z
N MET A 1 -13.74 -24.37 -17.47
CA MET A 1 -12.65 -25.02 -18.23
C MET A 1 -11.86 -23.99 -19.06
N ILE A 2 -11.25 -22.98 -18.42
CA ILE A 2 -10.39 -21.97 -19.10
C ILE A 2 -9.04 -21.79 -18.37
N GLY A 3 -8.86 -22.33 -17.15
CA GLY A 3 -7.71 -22.01 -16.29
C GLY A 3 -6.48 -22.91 -16.41
N THR A 4 -6.54 -24.05 -17.10
CA THR A 4 -5.43 -25.04 -17.13
C THR A 4 -4.63 -25.07 -18.44
N MET A 5 -5.06 -24.33 -19.47
CA MET A 5 -4.45 -24.37 -20.81
C MET A 5 -3.52 -23.18 -21.12
N ALA A 6 -3.35 -22.24 -20.18
CA ALA A 6 -2.58 -21.00 -20.43
C ALA A 6 -1.14 -21.02 -19.90
N GLN A 7 -0.74 -22.02 -19.11
CA GLN A 7 0.55 -22.00 -18.39
C GLN A 7 1.53 -23.12 -18.75
N ALA A 8 1.15 -24.10 -19.58
CA ALA A 8 2.06 -25.14 -20.04
C ALA A 8 2.70 -24.70 -21.37
N ALA A 9 3.98 -24.32 -21.33
CA ALA A 9 4.76 -24.14 -22.54
C ALA A 9 4.84 -25.49 -23.28
N PRO A 10 4.51 -25.58 -24.58
CA PRO A 10 4.66 -26.83 -25.31
C PRO A 10 6.14 -27.22 -25.33
N TYR A 11 6.46 -28.43 -24.86
CA TYR A 11 7.82 -28.95 -24.82
C TYR A 11 7.92 -30.32 -25.49
N VAL A 12 9.12 -30.62 -26.02
CA VAL A 12 9.48 -31.92 -26.58
C VAL A 12 10.71 -32.41 -25.82
N GLY A 13 10.59 -33.51 -25.08
CA GLY A 13 11.67 -34.07 -24.25
C GLY A 13 11.41 -33.94 -22.75
N TYR A 14 12.44 -34.14 -21.92
CA TYR A 14 12.36 -33.93 -20.48
C TYR A 14 12.52 -32.45 -20.17
N VAL A 15 11.54 -31.88 -19.47
CA VAL A 15 11.53 -30.48 -19.03
C VAL A 15 11.27 -30.45 -17.54
N TYR A 16 11.95 -29.53 -16.84
CA TYR A 16 11.79 -29.41 -15.41
C TYR A 16 10.39 -28.87 -15.05
N PRO A 17 9.79 -29.29 -13.92
CA PRO A 17 8.44 -28.87 -13.54
C PRO A 17 8.25 -27.35 -13.40
N ASN A 18 9.32 -26.60 -13.09
CA ASN A 18 9.31 -25.13 -13.00
C ASN A 18 9.26 -24.44 -14.38
N GLU A 19 9.54 -25.17 -15.46
CA GLU A 19 9.49 -24.69 -16.84
C GLU A 19 8.16 -25.07 -17.53
N THR A 20 7.42 -26.02 -16.98
CA THR A 20 6.10 -26.44 -17.47
C THR A 20 4.94 -25.84 -16.69
N ASP A 21 5.08 -25.68 -15.37
CA ASP A 21 4.11 -25.01 -14.52
C ASP A 21 4.80 -23.83 -13.85
N ILE A 22 4.46 -22.61 -14.27
CA ILE A 22 5.02 -21.38 -13.71
C ILE A 22 4.15 -20.94 -12.52
N PRO A 23 4.51 -21.27 -11.26
CA PRO A 23 3.65 -20.99 -10.12
C PRO A 23 3.50 -19.48 -9.88
N TRP A 24 4.56 -18.71 -10.13
CA TRP A 24 4.61 -17.26 -9.94
C TRP A 24 4.68 -16.58 -11.29
N SER A 25 3.52 -16.17 -11.77
CA SER A 25 3.39 -15.43 -13.03
C SER A 25 3.55 -13.93 -12.80
N VAL A 26 3.33 -13.14 -13.86
CA VAL A 26 3.49 -11.68 -13.88
C VAL A 26 2.82 -10.97 -12.71
N LEU A 27 1.67 -11.45 -12.21
CA LEU A 27 0.99 -10.86 -11.06
C LEU A 27 1.83 -10.83 -9.77
N ILE A 28 2.62 -11.88 -9.53
CA ILE A 28 3.55 -11.92 -8.40
C ILE A 28 4.74 -10.98 -8.61
N VAL A 29 5.09 -10.64 -9.86
CA VAL A 29 6.15 -9.66 -10.17
C VAL A 29 5.64 -8.22 -10.04
N ILE A 30 4.39 -7.96 -10.40
CA ILE A 30 3.76 -6.64 -10.27
C ILE A 30 3.63 -6.22 -8.80
N TYR A 31 3.37 -7.17 -7.91
CA TYR A 31 3.24 -6.92 -6.47
C TYR A 31 4.49 -6.28 -5.80
N PRO A 32 5.71 -6.84 -5.87
CA PRO A 32 6.93 -6.22 -5.36
C PRO A 32 7.29 -4.93 -6.13
N TYR A 33 6.94 -4.86 -7.42
CA TYR A 33 7.15 -3.65 -8.21
C TYR A 33 6.34 -2.47 -7.66
N ILE A 34 5.03 -2.66 -7.43
CA ILE A 34 4.16 -1.61 -6.87
C ILE A 34 4.58 -1.28 -5.43
N THR A 35 4.87 -2.27 -4.59
CA THR A 35 5.33 -2.00 -3.22
C THR A 35 6.66 -1.25 -3.19
N GLY A 36 7.58 -1.53 -4.13
CA GLY A 36 8.80 -0.76 -4.33
C GLY A 36 8.53 0.70 -4.72
N LEU A 37 7.54 0.96 -5.58
CA LEU A 37 7.11 2.32 -5.91
C LEU A 37 6.55 3.05 -4.68
N VAL A 38 5.73 2.38 -3.87
CA VAL A 38 5.21 2.95 -2.61
C VAL A 38 6.37 3.30 -1.66
N ALA A 39 7.34 2.40 -1.48
CA ALA A 39 8.52 2.63 -0.65
C ALA A 39 9.37 3.80 -1.15
N GLY A 40 9.62 3.88 -2.46
CA GLY A 40 10.35 4.99 -3.06
C GLY A 40 9.65 6.34 -2.88
N ALA A 41 8.34 6.38 -3.12
CA ALA A 41 7.53 7.59 -2.94
C ALA A 41 7.48 8.06 -1.48
N PHE A 42 7.37 7.12 -0.53
CA PHE A 42 7.46 7.40 0.91
C PHE A 42 8.82 8.01 1.28
N ILE A 43 9.94 7.41 0.84
CA ILE A 43 11.28 7.95 1.10
C ILE A 43 11.40 9.39 0.57
N VAL A 44 10.95 9.65 -0.66
CA VAL A 44 10.97 11.00 -1.25
C VAL A 44 10.17 11.99 -0.39
N SER A 45 9.04 11.57 0.18
CA SER A 45 8.29 12.41 1.11
C SER A 45 9.06 12.70 2.40
N SER A 46 9.65 11.66 2.99
CA SER A 46 10.41 11.78 4.25
C SER A 46 11.66 12.63 4.11
N LEU A 47 12.27 12.75 2.92
CA LEU A 47 13.41 13.66 2.69
C LEU A 47 13.09 15.11 3.07
N TYR A 48 11.86 15.56 2.84
CA TYR A 48 11.42 16.88 3.30
C TYR A 48 10.92 16.84 4.74
N HIS A 49 9.95 15.97 5.07
CA HIS A 49 9.26 16.02 6.36
C HIS A 49 10.12 15.59 7.55
N VAL A 50 11.04 14.64 7.36
CA VAL A 50 11.90 14.09 8.41
C VAL A 50 13.31 14.69 8.34
N PHE A 51 13.88 14.78 7.14
CA PHE A 51 15.27 15.24 6.96
C PHE A 51 15.40 16.74 6.63
N GLY A 52 14.29 17.47 6.47
CA GLY A 52 14.31 18.94 6.30
C GLY A 52 14.86 19.44 4.96
N MET A 53 14.92 18.59 3.93
CA MET A 53 15.46 18.98 2.62
C MET A 53 14.46 19.83 1.83
N GLU A 54 14.58 21.16 1.91
CA GLU A 54 13.68 22.15 1.26
C GLU A 54 13.48 21.95 -0.25
N ARG A 55 14.49 21.41 -0.96
CA ARG A 55 14.38 21.10 -2.41
C ARG A 55 13.22 20.16 -2.74
N PHE A 56 12.81 19.30 -1.81
CA PHE A 56 11.74 18.33 -2.02
C PHE A 56 10.36 18.80 -1.57
N LYS A 57 10.24 20.02 -1.01
CA LYS A 57 8.98 20.54 -0.44
C LYS A 57 7.77 20.42 -1.37
N THR A 58 7.93 20.80 -2.64
CA THR A 58 6.83 20.76 -3.63
C THR A 58 6.43 19.34 -3.99
N VAL A 59 7.39 18.40 -3.99
CA VAL A 59 7.18 17.00 -4.39
C VAL A 59 6.74 16.14 -3.21
N ALA A 60 7.10 16.50 -1.97
CA ALA A 60 6.92 15.66 -0.79
C ALA A 60 5.45 15.31 -0.51
N LYS A 61 4.54 16.29 -0.60
CA LYS A 61 3.09 16.05 -0.44
C LYS A 61 2.52 15.19 -1.57
N PHE A 62 2.97 15.40 -2.80
CA PHE A 62 2.54 14.63 -3.96
C PHE A 62 3.04 13.17 -3.90
N ALA A 63 4.30 12.97 -3.51
CA ALA A 63 4.89 11.66 -3.31
C ALA A 63 4.16 10.88 -2.21
N LEU A 64 3.79 11.55 -1.13
CA LEU A 64 3.01 10.94 -0.05
C LEU A 64 1.62 10.48 -0.51
N LEU A 65 0.90 11.34 -1.24
CA LEU A 65 -0.40 11.00 -1.84
C LEU A 65 -0.28 9.81 -2.80
N THR A 66 0.80 9.79 -3.57
CA THR A 66 1.12 8.70 -4.50
C THR A 66 1.34 7.40 -3.73
N ALA A 67 2.17 7.41 -2.68
CA ALA A 67 2.43 6.25 -1.83
C ALA A 67 1.13 5.69 -1.23
N VAL A 68 0.30 6.54 -0.63
CA VAL A 68 -0.99 6.14 -0.06
C VAL A 68 -1.91 5.54 -1.13
N SER A 69 -2.01 6.18 -2.30
CA SER A 69 -2.88 5.71 -3.39
C SER A 69 -2.47 4.33 -3.87
N PHE A 70 -1.19 4.11 -4.17
CA PHE A 70 -0.69 2.81 -4.63
C PHE A 70 -0.78 1.74 -3.54
N MET A 71 -0.62 2.10 -2.26
CA MET A 71 -0.69 1.13 -1.16
C MET A 71 -2.04 0.41 -1.09
N PHE A 72 -3.16 1.08 -1.43
CA PHE A 72 -4.48 0.44 -1.50
C PHE A 72 -4.60 -0.60 -2.62
N PHE A 73 -3.81 -0.48 -3.70
CA PHE A 73 -3.84 -1.39 -4.84
C PHE A 73 -2.79 -2.50 -4.78
N VAL A 74 -1.81 -2.42 -3.86
CA VAL A 74 -0.81 -3.47 -3.60
C VAL A 74 -1.40 -4.88 -3.46
N PRO A 75 -2.50 -5.13 -2.71
CA PRO A 75 -3.01 -6.49 -2.54
C PRO A 75 -3.74 -7.02 -3.79
N VAL A 76 -4.11 -6.17 -4.74
CA VAL A 76 -4.98 -6.54 -5.88
C VAL A 76 -4.32 -7.60 -6.80
N PRO A 77 -3.05 -7.45 -7.25
CA PRO A 77 -2.39 -8.50 -8.02
C PRO A 77 -2.29 -9.83 -7.27
N LEU A 78 -2.08 -9.78 -5.95
CA LEU A 78 -1.97 -10.96 -5.10
C LEU A 78 -3.31 -11.69 -4.97
N LEU A 79 -4.40 -10.93 -4.81
CA LEU A 79 -5.77 -11.46 -4.77
C LEU A 79 -6.16 -12.13 -6.09
N PHE A 80 -5.78 -11.56 -7.23
CA PHE A 80 -6.04 -12.16 -8.55
C PHE A 80 -5.14 -13.36 -8.86
N HIS A 81 -3.93 -13.41 -8.29
CA HIS A 81 -3.08 -14.58 -8.39
C HIS A 81 -3.58 -15.74 -7.51
N LEU A 82 -4.28 -15.43 -6.41
CA LEU A 82 -4.97 -16.43 -5.60
C LEU A 82 -6.13 -17.06 -6.38
N GLY A 83 -6.06 -18.38 -6.60
CA GLY A 83 -7.18 -19.11 -7.20
C GLY A 83 -8.49 -19.04 -6.40
N ASN A 84 -8.43 -18.72 -5.10
CA ASN A 84 -9.59 -18.50 -4.23
C ASN A 84 -9.39 -17.24 -3.36
N PRO A 85 -9.76 -16.04 -3.85
CA PRO A 85 -9.47 -14.77 -3.17
C PRO A 85 -10.16 -14.64 -1.81
N GLN A 86 -11.31 -15.28 -1.61
CA GLN A 86 -12.04 -15.31 -0.33
C GLN A 86 -11.17 -15.86 0.82
N ARG A 87 -10.19 -16.72 0.52
CA ARG A 87 -9.30 -17.32 1.53
C ARG A 87 -8.14 -16.41 1.93
N ALA A 88 -7.95 -15.27 1.27
CA ALA A 88 -6.90 -14.31 1.62
C ALA A 88 -7.03 -13.82 3.07
N PHE A 89 -8.26 -13.69 3.58
CA PHE A 89 -8.51 -13.30 4.97
C PHE A 89 -7.93 -14.29 5.99
N ASN A 90 -7.86 -15.59 5.66
CA ASN A 90 -7.29 -16.58 6.56
C ASN A 90 -5.79 -16.37 6.77
N ALA A 91 -5.08 -15.82 5.77
CA ALA A 91 -3.66 -15.48 5.92
C ALA A 91 -3.43 -14.35 6.93
N VAL A 92 -4.43 -13.48 7.13
CA VAL A 92 -4.39 -12.37 8.09
C VAL A 92 -4.93 -12.79 9.46
N LEU A 93 -6.01 -13.57 9.49
CA LEU A 93 -6.72 -13.96 10.73
C LEU A 93 -6.07 -15.14 11.46
N THR A 94 -5.53 -16.12 10.73
CA THR A 94 -4.89 -17.31 11.28
C THR A 94 -3.50 -17.49 10.65
N PRO A 95 -2.51 -16.67 11.06
CA PRO A 95 -1.22 -16.62 10.39
C PRO A 95 -0.29 -17.72 10.88
N HIS A 96 0.58 -18.17 9.98
CA HIS A 96 1.66 -19.08 10.33
C HIS A 96 2.99 -18.30 10.32
N TRP A 97 3.61 -18.11 11.48
CA TRP A 97 4.77 -17.22 11.62
C TRP A 97 6.01 -17.62 10.80
N THR A 98 6.12 -18.88 10.39
CA THR A 98 7.21 -19.34 9.49
C THR A 98 6.96 -19.04 8.01
N SER A 99 5.76 -18.59 7.64
CA SER A 99 5.43 -18.27 6.26
C SER A 99 5.70 -16.79 5.97
N ALA A 100 6.53 -16.54 4.96
CA ALA A 100 6.84 -15.19 4.49
C ALA A 100 5.59 -14.44 4.02
N MET A 101 4.59 -15.14 3.46
CA MET A 101 3.35 -14.53 2.96
C MET A 101 2.49 -13.92 4.08
N SER A 102 2.37 -14.62 5.22
CA SER A 102 1.64 -14.08 6.37
C SER A 102 2.42 -12.98 7.08
N ALA A 103 3.74 -13.10 7.20
CA ALA A 103 4.58 -12.03 7.75
C ALA A 103 4.43 -10.72 6.96
N PHE A 104 4.40 -10.81 5.62
CA PHE A 104 4.23 -9.64 4.77
C PHE A 104 2.90 -8.91 5.02
N SER A 105 1.82 -9.65 5.30
CA SER A 105 0.51 -9.05 5.58
C SER A 105 0.56 -8.11 6.79
N TYR A 106 1.32 -8.48 7.83
CA TYR A 106 1.53 -7.64 9.01
C TYR A 106 2.41 -6.42 8.72
N VAL A 107 3.50 -6.61 7.98
CA VAL A 107 4.37 -5.50 7.58
C VAL A 107 3.60 -4.49 6.73
N ALA A 108 2.79 -4.97 5.78
CA ALA A 108 1.92 -4.13 4.96
C ALA A 108 0.88 -3.38 5.81
N GLY A 109 0.24 -4.05 6.77
CA GLY A 109 -0.69 -3.41 7.70
C GLY A 109 -0.04 -2.31 8.54
N PHE A 110 1.13 -2.60 9.12
CA PHE A 110 1.92 -1.61 9.86
C PHE A 110 2.32 -0.43 8.96
N TYR A 111 2.72 -0.71 7.72
CA TYR A 111 3.13 0.32 6.78
C TYR A 111 1.96 1.21 6.31
N ILE A 112 0.76 0.66 6.14
CA ILE A 112 -0.47 1.46 5.92
C ILE A 112 -0.70 2.40 7.10
N CYS A 113 -0.59 1.92 8.34
CA CYS A 113 -0.73 2.76 9.52
C CYS A 113 0.28 3.91 9.52
N LEU A 114 1.55 3.64 9.21
CA LEU A 114 2.59 4.68 9.10
C LEU A 114 2.27 5.70 8.02
N LEU A 115 1.87 5.27 6.83
CA LEU A 115 1.50 6.16 5.72
C LEU A 115 0.30 7.04 6.06
N LEU A 116 -0.71 6.47 6.73
CA LEU A 116 -1.90 7.21 7.18
C LEU A 116 -1.55 8.22 8.29
N LEU A 117 -0.60 7.91 9.16
CA LEU A 117 -0.11 8.86 10.16
C LEU A 117 0.69 9.98 9.49
N GLU A 118 1.62 9.67 8.59
CA GLU A 118 2.44 10.67 7.91
C GLU A 118 1.59 11.63 7.07
N ILE A 119 0.62 11.10 6.30
CA ILE A 119 -0.29 11.96 5.51
C ILE A 119 -1.15 12.83 6.43
N TRP A 120 -1.61 12.30 7.56
CA TRP A 120 -2.37 13.10 8.51
C TRP A 120 -1.55 14.24 9.10
N PHE A 121 -0.29 13.99 9.49
CA PHE A 121 0.60 15.04 9.99
C PHE A 121 0.97 16.05 8.90
N ALA A 122 1.30 15.60 7.69
CA ALA A 122 1.71 16.47 6.58
C ALA A 122 0.60 17.43 6.13
N PHE A 123 -0.67 17.01 6.21
CA PHE A 123 -1.83 17.82 5.82
C PHE A 123 -2.55 18.48 7.01
N ARG A 124 -2.05 18.34 8.24
CA ARG A 124 -2.73 18.87 9.44
C ARG A 124 -3.06 20.36 9.34
N ALA A 125 -2.10 21.19 8.88
CA ALA A 125 -2.31 22.63 8.73
C ALA A 125 -3.40 22.94 7.67
N ASP A 126 -3.41 22.20 6.57
CA ASP A 126 -4.39 22.35 5.49
C ASP A 126 -5.80 21.95 5.98
N ILE A 127 -5.90 20.87 6.75
CA ILE A 127 -7.14 20.38 7.36
C ILE A 127 -7.70 21.41 8.35
N VAL A 128 -6.85 22.02 9.20
CA VAL A 128 -7.26 23.07 10.14
C VAL A 128 -7.75 24.31 9.40
N SER A 129 -7.06 24.71 8.33
CA SER A 129 -7.48 25.85 7.49
C SER A 129 -8.87 25.60 6.89
N LEU A 130 -9.10 24.40 6.33
CA LEU A 130 -10.39 23.99 5.77
C LEU A 130 -11.49 23.92 6.83
N ALA A 131 -11.18 23.46 8.04
CA ALA A 131 -12.12 23.39 9.16
C ALA A 131 -12.59 24.79 9.62
N LYS A 132 -11.78 25.83 9.43
CA LYS A 132 -12.13 27.23 9.73
C LYS A 132 -12.98 27.87 8.63
N THR A 133 -12.78 27.48 7.38
CA THR A 133 -13.49 28.09 6.23
C THR A 133 -14.81 27.40 5.88
N LYS A 134 -14.94 26.09 6.12
CA LYS A 134 -16.15 25.33 5.73
C LYS A 134 -17.10 25.09 6.92
N GLY A 135 -18.32 25.64 6.83
CA GLY A 135 -19.42 25.34 7.75
C GLY A 135 -20.16 24.03 7.43
N GLY A 136 -20.88 23.47 8.42
CA GLY A 136 -21.76 22.31 8.25
C GLY A 136 -21.17 20.96 8.67
N LEU A 137 -21.72 19.86 8.12
CA LEU A 137 -21.33 18.47 8.40
C LEU A 137 -19.87 18.18 8.02
N LEU A 138 -19.39 18.73 6.91
CA LEU A 138 -17.98 18.64 6.49
C LEU A 138 -17.05 19.34 7.49
N GLY A 139 -17.46 20.49 8.03
CA GLY A 139 -16.70 21.18 9.09
C GLY A 139 -16.62 20.35 10.39
N ARG A 140 -17.69 19.60 10.73
CA ARG A 140 -17.67 18.64 11.86
C ARG A 140 -16.73 17.45 11.60
N ALA A 141 -16.74 16.88 10.39
CA ALA A 141 -15.83 15.80 10.03
C ALA A 141 -14.36 16.25 10.11
N TYR A 142 -14.02 17.42 9.56
CA TYR A 142 -12.67 17.99 9.68
C TYR A 142 -12.29 18.37 11.12
N ARG A 143 -13.25 18.74 11.98
CA ARG A 143 -13.01 18.94 13.42
C ARG A 143 -12.69 17.66 14.18
N ILE A 144 -13.31 16.53 13.82
CA ILE A 144 -12.96 15.22 14.40
C ILE A 144 -11.58 14.78 13.89
N LEU A 145 -11.30 14.98 12.60
CA LEU A 145 -10.02 14.63 11.97
C LEU A 145 -8.85 15.52 12.42
N THR A 146 -9.12 16.69 13.00
CA THR A 146 -8.09 17.52 13.65
C THR A 146 -7.77 17.07 15.08
N LEU A 147 -8.53 16.09 15.62
CA LEU A 147 -8.48 15.40 16.92
C LEU A 147 -8.31 16.26 18.19
N SER A 148 -7.90 17.52 18.12
CA SER A 148 -7.80 18.47 19.24
C SER A 148 -7.41 19.86 18.73
N TYR A 149 -8.37 20.79 18.63
CA TYR A 149 -8.09 22.24 18.71
C TYR A 149 -7.84 22.67 20.19
N ILE A 150 -7.31 21.78 21.02
CA ILE A 150 -7.17 21.97 22.48
C ILE A 150 -5.71 21.96 22.95
N ILE A 151 -4.77 21.53 22.12
CA ILE A 151 -3.34 21.58 22.48
C ILE A 151 -2.68 22.65 21.63
N THR A 152 -2.14 23.66 22.31
CA THR A 152 -1.41 24.87 21.84
C THR A 152 -2.23 26.10 21.41
N VAL A 153 -2.64 26.88 22.42
CA VAL A 153 -2.17 28.28 22.54
C VAL A 153 -0.69 28.26 22.92
#